data_AF-A0A2V9C2P5-F1
#
_entry.id   AF-A0A2V9C2P5-F1
#
_cell.length_a   1.000
_cell.length_b   1.000
_cell.length_c   1.000
_cell.angle_alpha   90.00
_cell.angle_beta   90.00
_cell.angle_gamma   90.00
#
_symmetry.space_group_name_H-M   'P 1'
#
loop_
_entity.id
_entity.type
_entity.pdbx_description
1 polymer ?
#
loop_
_entity_poly.entity_id
_entity_poly.type
_entity_poly.pdbx_seq_one_letter_code
_entity_poly.pdbx_strand_id
1 'polypeptide(L)'
;MTIDQTDELTPQKALRLWPGVVAVVLQWLVRFVVPVVVPGAVAVGVIGGLLGGLTIVAWWLFFNRAPWSERVGAIVLMGVALFATPRIVHESIATG
;
A
#
# COMPACT_ATOMS: atom_id res chain seq x y z
N MET A 1 11.60 4.29 -46.25
CA MET A 1 11.18 3.30 -45.23
C MET A 1 11.43 3.96 -43.89
N THR A 2 10.42 4.63 -43.37
CA THR A 2 10.51 5.46 -42.17
C THR A 2 9.71 4.73 -41.11
N ILE A 3 10.39 4.24 -40.06
CA ILE A 3 9.71 3.60 -38.94
C ILE A 3 9.17 4.75 -38.09
N ASP A 4 7.87 5.02 -38.23
CA ASP A 4 7.11 5.79 -37.26
C ASP A 4 7.20 5.03 -35.93
N GLN A 5 8.15 5.41 -35.11
CA GLN A 5 8.16 5.09 -33.69
C GLN A 5 7.02 5.90 -33.06
N THR A 6 5.80 5.40 -33.20
CA THR A 6 4.73 5.71 -32.26
C THR A 6 5.15 5.11 -30.93
N ASP A 7 6.01 5.86 -30.25
CA ASP A 7 6.14 5.87 -28.81
C ASP A 7 4.78 6.37 -28.27
N GLU A 8 3.74 5.54 -28.45
CA GLU A 8 2.52 5.65 -27.68
C GLU A 8 2.94 5.32 -26.25
N LEU A 9 3.44 6.34 -25.55
CA LEU A 9 3.45 6.41 -24.11
C LEU A 9 2.00 6.20 -23.69
N THR A 10 1.62 4.93 -23.55
CA THR A 10 0.35 4.49 -22.98
C THR A 10 0.07 5.45 -21.84
N PRO A 11 -1.07 6.17 -21.84
CA PRO A 11 -1.36 7.11 -20.78
C PRO A 11 -1.39 6.33 -19.47
N GLN A 12 -0.26 6.30 -18.76
CA GLN A 12 -0.14 5.69 -17.46
C GLN A 12 -1.06 6.53 -16.59
N LYS A 13 -2.28 6.02 -16.45
CA LYS A 13 -3.39 6.66 -15.78
C LYS A 13 -2.91 7.00 -14.39
N ALA A 14 -2.51 8.27 -14.21
CA ALA A 14 -1.76 8.71 -13.05
C ALA A 14 -2.48 8.23 -11.80
N LEU A 15 -1.84 7.27 -11.12
CA LEU A 15 -2.35 6.73 -9.88
C LEU A 15 -2.52 7.92 -8.96
N ARG A 16 -3.77 8.25 -8.61
CA ARG A 16 -4.05 9.32 -7.66
C ARG A 16 -3.61 8.80 -6.29
N LEU A 17 -2.32 8.88 -5.98
CA LEU A 17 -1.74 8.44 -4.71
C LEU A 17 -2.07 9.41 -3.57
N TRP A 18 -2.30 10.67 -3.93
CA TRP A 18 -2.46 11.79 -3.01
C TRP A 18 -3.55 11.63 -1.95
N PRO A 19 -4.78 11.15 -2.26
CA PRO A 19 -5.80 10.98 -1.23
C PRO A 19 -5.47 9.89 -0.20
N GLY A 20 -4.70 8.87 -0.57
CA GLY A 20 -4.19 7.87 0.36
C GLY A 20 -3.12 8.44 1.28
N VAL A 21 -2.22 9.24 0.73
CA VAL A 21 -1.21 9.98 1.52
C VAL A 21 -1.91 10.88 2.54
N VAL A 22 -2.95 11.62 2.14
CA VAL A 22 -3.73 12.45 3.05
C VAL A 22 -4.39 11.61 4.15
N ALA A 23 -4.97 10.46 3.82
CA ALA A 23 -5.58 9.57 4.81
C ALA A 23 -4.56 9.00 5.81
N VAL A 24 -3.37 8.61 5.34
CA VAL A 24 -2.25 8.13 6.19
C VAL A 24 -1.81 9.24 7.14
N VAL A 25 -1.60 10.45 6.63
CA VAL A 25 -1.20 11.62 7.43
C VAL A 25 -2.25 11.91 8.50
N LEU A 26 -3.54 11.92 8.13
CA LEU A 26 -4.63 12.12 9.08
C LEU A 26 -4.66 11.02 10.15
N GLN A 27 -4.50 9.75 9.75
CA GLN A 27 -4.45 8.63 10.67
C GLN A 27 -3.28 8.77 11.66
N TRP A 28 -2.09 9.16 11.19
CA TRP A 28 -0.93 9.34 12.06
C TRP A 28 -1.12 10.48 13.05
N LEU A 29 -1.72 11.59 12.63
CA LEU A 29 -2.08 12.69 13.53
C LEU A 29 -3.03 12.20 14.63
N VAL A 30 -4.09 11.48 14.29
CA VAL A 30 -5.05 10.98 15.28
C VAL A 30 -4.43 9.88 16.17
N ARG A 31 -3.64 8.98 15.59
CA ARG A 31 -3.04 7.84 16.30
C ARG A 31 -1.95 8.25 17.28
N PHE A 32 -1.07 9.17 16.87
CA PHE A 32 0.17 9.47 17.58
C PHE A 32 0.21 10.88 18.17
N VAL A 33 -0.33 11.89 17.48
CA VAL A 33 -0.27 13.27 18.00
C VAL A 33 -1.30 13.46 19.12
N VAL A 34 -2.54 13.02 18.93
CA VAL A 34 -3.62 13.21 19.92
C VAL A 34 -3.29 12.62 21.30
N PRO A 35 -2.80 11.37 21.45
CA PRO A 35 -2.48 10.83 22.77
C PRO A 35 -1.26 11.49 23.43
N VAL A 36 -0.38 12.12 22.64
CA VAL A 36 0.79 12.86 23.15
C VAL A 36 0.37 14.20 23.74
N VAL A 37 -0.54 14.94 23.10
CA VAL A 37 -1.03 16.22 23.63
C VAL A 37 -2.12 16.06 24.70
N VAL A 38 -2.88 14.97 24.68
CA VAL A 38 -3.94 14.69 25.68
C VAL A 38 -3.66 13.35 26.37
N PRO A 39 -2.88 13.37 27.47
CA PRO A 39 -2.65 12.18 28.29
C PRO A 39 -3.98 11.68 28.87
N GLY A 40 -4.44 10.51 28.40
CA GLY A 40 -5.75 9.93 28.74
C GLY A 40 -6.60 9.55 27.52
N ALA A 41 -6.29 10.09 26.35
CA ALA A 41 -7.00 9.81 25.09
C ALA A 41 -6.46 8.56 24.35
N VAL A 42 -5.84 7.60 25.05
CA VAL A 42 -5.24 6.41 24.42
C VAL A 42 -6.27 5.62 23.61
N ALA A 43 -7.51 5.50 24.12
CA ALA A 43 -8.61 4.86 23.40
C ALA A 43 -8.95 5.56 22.07
N VAL A 44 -8.84 6.89 22.00
CA VAL A 44 -9.05 7.67 20.78
C VAL A 44 -7.96 7.38 19.75
N GLY A 45 -6.69 7.29 20.19
CA GLY A 45 -5.59 6.86 19.31
C GLY A 45 -5.78 5.41 18.80
N VAL A 46 -6.29 4.52 19.65
CA VAL A 46 -6.57 3.12 19.26
C VAL A 46 -7.68 3.05 18.21
N ILE A 47 -8.84 3.63 18.49
CA ILE A 47 -10.02 3.61 17.61
C ILE A 47 -9.75 4.41 16.33
N GLY A 48 -9.10 5.58 16.43
CA GLY A 48 -8.72 6.40 15.30
C GLY A 48 -7.70 5.71 14.39
N GLY A 49 -6.79 4.92 14.94
CA GLY A 49 -5.89 4.06 14.17
C GLY A 49 -6.61 2.97 13.38
N LEU A 50 -7.59 2.31 14.02
CA LEU A 50 -8.43 1.29 13.39
C LEU A 50 -9.27 1.87 12.25
N LEU A 51 -10.01 2.95 12.52
CA LEU A 51 -10.86 3.61 11.53
C LEU A 51 -10.04 4.25 10.40
N GLY A 52 -8.88 4.83 10.72
CA GLY A 52 -7.94 5.36 9.72
C GLY A 52 -7.43 4.25 8.81
N GLY A 53 -7.03 3.10 9.38
CA GLY A 53 -6.58 1.95 8.61
C GLY A 53 -7.67 1.42 7.68
N LEU A 54 -8.91 1.31 8.19
CA LEU A 54 -10.07 0.91 7.40
C LEU A 54 -10.36 1.89 6.26
N THR A 55 -10.22 3.19 6.52
CA THR A 55 -10.40 4.25 5.53
C THR A 55 -9.34 4.18 4.44
N ILE A 56 -8.08 3.89 4.79
CA ILE A 56 -7.00 3.67 3.82
C ILE A 56 -7.26 2.42 2.99
N VAL A 57 -7.68 1.31 3.60
CA VAL A 57 -7.99 0.06 2.88
C VAL A 57 -9.16 0.28 1.93
N ALA A 58 -10.25 0.90 2.40
CA ALA A 58 -11.40 1.24 1.57
C ALA A 58 -10.96 2.17 0.42
N TRP A 59 -10.21 3.23 0.71
CA TRP A 59 -9.69 4.12 -0.30
C TRP A 59 -8.83 3.39 -1.34
N TRP A 60 -7.93 2.52 -0.88
CA TRP A 60 -7.06 1.73 -1.74
C TRP A 60 -7.89 0.79 -2.63
N LEU A 61 -8.91 0.14 -2.10
CA LEU A 61 -9.79 -0.77 -2.85
C LEU A 61 -10.66 -0.04 -3.89
N PHE A 62 -11.15 1.17 -3.59
CA PHE A 62 -12.11 1.89 -4.44
C PHE A 62 -11.48 2.90 -5.41
N PHE A 63 -10.41 3.60 -5.02
CA PHE A 63 -9.94 4.79 -5.75
C PHE A 63 -8.63 4.61 -6.52
N ASN A 64 -7.86 3.58 -6.21
CA ASN A 64 -6.70 3.24 -7.02
C ASN A 64 -7.22 2.39 -8.20
N ARG A 65 -7.06 2.86 -9.43
CA ARG A 65 -7.71 2.33 -10.64
C ARG A 65 -6.96 1.16 -11.30
N ALA A 66 -6.00 0.53 -10.61
CA ALA A 66 -5.41 -0.73 -11.09
C ALA A 66 -6.40 -1.89 -10.87
N PRO A 67 -6.55 -2.83 -11.84
CA PRO A 67 -7.50 -3.94 -11.75
C PRO A 67 -7.31 -4.72 -10.45
N TRP A 68 -8.44 -5.05 -9.81
CA TRP A 68 -8.48 -5.66 -8.47
C TRP A 68 -7.68 -6.98 -8.40
N SER A 69 -7.71 -7.74 -9.50
CA SER A 69 -6.94 -8.98 -9.69
C SER A 69 -5.44 -8.75 -9.59
N GLU A 70 -4.92 -7.63 -10.11
CA GLU A 70 -3.49 -7.32 -10.14
C GLU A 70 -2.96 -6.97 -8.75
N ARG A 71 -3.80 -6.38 -7.90
CA ARG A 71 -3.40 -5.99 -6.54
C ARG A 71 -3.50 -7.11 -5.53
N VAL A 72 -4.64 -7.79 -5.50
CA VAL A 72 -4.80 -8.97 -4.65
C VAL A 72 -3.82 -10.04 -5.15
N GLY A 73 -3.70 -10.19 -6.47
CA GLY A 73 -2.69 -11.03 -7.10
C GLY A 73 -1.28 -10.67 -6.65
N ALA A 74 -0.86 -9.41 -6.73
CA ALA A 74 0.49 -9.01 -6.29
C ALA A 74 0.73 -9.27 -4.79
N ILE A 75 -0.22 -8.97 -3.90
CA ILE A 75 -0.07 -9.24 -2.46
C ILE A 75 0.04 -10.74 -2.20
N VAL A 76 -0.86 -11.54 -2.79
CA VAL A 76 -0.85 -13.00 -2.66
C VAL A 76 0.43 -13.58 -3.24
N LEU A 77 0.82 -13.15 -4.44
CA LEU A 77 2.03 -13.59 -5.13
C LEU A 77 3.28 -13.21 -4.32
N MET A 78 3.31 -12.03 -3.70
CA MET A 78 4.41 -11.64 -2.80
C MET A 78 4.48 -12.55 -1.58
N GLY A 79 3.34 -12.87 -0.94
CA GLY A 79 3.29 -13.82 0.17
C GLY A 79 3.72 -15.24 -0.24
N VAL A 80 3.24 -15.71 -1.39
CA VAL A 80 3.63 -17.01 -1.98
C VAL A 80 5.12 -17.03 -2.30
N ALA A 81 5.65 -15.96 -2.91
CA ALA A 81 7.07 -15.83 -3.21
C ALA A 81 7.90 -15.90 -1.94
N LEU A 82 7.57 -15.13 -0.90
CA LEU A 82 8.28 -15.17 0.39
C LEU A 82 8.32 -16.58 1.00
N PHE A 83 7.27 -17.37 0.82
CA PHE A 83 7.22 -18.74 1.34
C PHE A 83 7.88 -19.78 0.41
N ALA A 84 7.86 -19.54 -0.91
CA ALA A 84 8.40 -20.43 -1.91
C ALA A 84 9.90 -20.23 -2.14
N THR A 85 10.38 -18.99 -2.08
CA THR A 85 11.80 -18.62 -2.23
C THR A 85 12.73 -19.45 -1.35
N PRO A 86 12.53 -19.64 -0.03
CA PRO A 86 13.43 -20.46 0.79
C PRO A 86 13.46 -21.94 0.38
N ARG A 87 12.48 -22.45 -0.39
CA ARG A 87 12.50 -23.82 -0.92
C ARG A 87 13.29 -23.98 -2.22
N ILE A 88 13.53 -22.88 -2.92
CA ILE A 88 14.21 -22.86 -4.23
C ILE A 88 15.65 -22.37 -4.07
N VAL A 89 15.86 -21.46 -3.12
CA VAL A 89 17.17 -20.90 -2.81
C VAL A 89 18.06 -21.95 -2.17
N HIS A 90 19.29 -22.04 -2.65
CA HIS A 90 20.30 -22.94 -2.12
C HIS A 90 20.83 -22.42 -0.77
N GLU A 91 21.23 -23.32 0.13
CA GLU A 91 21.76 -23.00 1.47
C GLU A 91 22.82 -21.88 1.46
N SER A 92 23.68 -21.82 0.44
CA SER A 92 24.75 -20.82 0.31
C SER A 92 24.27 -19.39 0.06
N ILE A 93 23.00 -19.20 -0.33
CA ILE A 93 22.36 -17.89 -0.53
C ILE A 93 21.41 -17.57 0.64
N ALA A 94 20.91 -18.59 1.35
CA ALA A 94 19.97 -18.42 2.46
C ALA A 94 20.66 -17.97 3.77
N THR A 95 21.91 -18.36 3.99
CA THR A 95 22.61 -18.22 5.28
C THR A 95 23.74 -17.18 5.24
N GLY A 96 23.61 -16.17 4.36
CA GLY A 96 24.63 -15.14 4.09
C GLY A 96 25.30 -14.54 5.33
#